data_AF-A0A9E7CTK9-F1
#
_entry.id   AF-A0A9E7CTK9-F1
#
_cell.length_a   1.000
_cell.length_b   1.000
_cell.length_c   1.000
_cell.angle_alpha   90.00
_cell.angle_beta   90.00
_cell.angle_gamma   90.00
#
_symmetry.space_group_name_H-M   'P 1'
#
loop_
_entity.id
_entity.type
_entity.pdbx_description
1 polymer ?
#
loop_
_entity_poly.entity_id
_entity_poly.type
_entity_poly.pdbx_seq_one_letter_code
_entity_poly.pdbx_strand_id
1 'polypeptide(L)'
;MYYNLNGIPTNKVIDDDFWIKSKNSHYVFKKSDLITDIESLCIQLHNYIADKLISSSQKNYSMLSSVPLWIVKGGMCSEVKISKEDYEKFVNRKKNDQNFNKLLYFYDFTNLVSSLQNAVTLVKQLTGEFYKEFNEIDFPNIKKNICRSDIEYISGSPVINLFSLLNNIFISMYGLLDYTTKVFYEVRNIENNFINYPNLKSSSVYFKNWEKHINSLETKGTIFESSEIIQIITSIRNEIVNNISFSTAPKVFFSYENNQLIEKYILLPDFNNGTVKFYKNRKYFYHQNNKLNEILPGLVVELWQRIKNTLEKM
;
A
#
# COMPACT_ATOMS: atom_id res chain seq x y z
N MET A 1 6.52 -23.72 -5.74
CA MET A 1 6.57 -23.63 -4.28
C MET A 1 5.42 -22.75 -3.82
N TYR A 2 4.75 -23.13 -2.74
CA TYR A 2 3.72 -22.36 -2.06
C TYR A 2 4.30 -21.85 -0.73
N TYR A 3 4.10 -20.57 -0.45
CA TYR A 3 4.53 -19.93 0.78
C TYR A 3 3.32 -19.81 1.72
N ASN A 4 3.48 -20.34 2.93
CA ASN A 4 2.41 -20.55 3.88
C ASN A 4 2.54 -19.59 5.06
N LEU A 5 1.45 -19.42 5.81
CA LEU A 5 1.40 -18.55 6.99
C LEU A 5 2.32 -19.04 8.10
N ASN A 6 2.44 -20.35 8.30
CA ASN A 6 3.33 -20.95 9.30
C ASN A 6 4.82 -20.89 8.92
N GLY A 7 5.19 -20.27 7.79
CA GLY A 7 6.57 -20.12 7.37
C GLY A 7 7.24 -21.41 6.87
N ILE A 8 6.47 -22.47 6.61
CA ILE A 8 6.99 -23.71 6.04
C ILE A 8 6.52 -23.83 4.60
N PRO A 9 7.43 -23.75 3.61
CA PRO A 9 7.04 -23.83 2.21
C PRO A 9 6.63 -25.25 1.82
N THR A 10 5.72 -25.34 0.85
CA THR A 10 5.22 -26.64 0.36
C THR A 10 5.17 -26.75 -1.15
N ASN A 11 5.18 -27.99 -1.65
CA ASN A 11 5.09 -28.29 -3.09
C ASN A 11 3.66 -28.44 -3.59
N LYS A 12 2.69 -28.63 -2.69
CA LYS A 12 1.27 -28.76 -2.98
C LYS A 12 0.50 -27.74 -2.13
N VAL A 13 -0.67 -27.33 -2.61
CA VAL A 13 -1.60 -26.48 -1.84
C VAL A 13 -1.99 -27.24 -0.58
N ILE A 14 -1.70 -26.66 0.59
CA ILE A 14 -2.31 -27.06 1.86
C ILE A 14 -3.71 -26.44 1.89
N ASP A 15 -4.66 -27.10 2.56
CA ASP A 15 -6.04 -26.62 2.75
C ASP A 15 -6.15 -25.37 3.66
N ASP A 16 -5.07 -24.59 3.79
CA ASP A 16 -5.06 -23.31 4.48
C ASP A 16 -5.86 -22.25 3.71
N ASP A 17 -6.42 -21.29 4.44
CA ASP A 17 -7.23 -20.22 3.88
C ASP A 17 -6.42 -19.22 3.03
N PHE A 18 -5.10 -19.14 3.25
CA PHE A 18 -4.22 -18.21 2.54
C PHE A 18 -2.87 -18.86 2.20
N TRP A 19 -2.49 -18.78 0.93
CA TRP A 19 -1.14 -19.09 0.45
C TRP A 19 -0.73 -18.11 -0.64
N ILE A 20 0.57 -17.94 -0.78
CA ILE A 20 1.17 -17.14 -1.84
C ILE A 20 1.99 -18.05 -2.74
N LYS A 21 1.85 -17.87 -4.05
CA LYS A 21 2.64 -18.57 -5.05
C LYS A 21 3.38 -17.57 -5.93
N SER A 22 4.69 -17.78 -6.09
CA SER A 22 5.46 -17.07 -7.11
C SER A 22 5.19 -17.69 -8.49
N LYS A 23 4.87 -16.85 -9.48
CA LYS A 23 4.70 -17.21 -10.89
C LYS A 23 5.31 -16.09 -11.74
N ASN A 24 6.38 -16.38 -12.49
CA ASN A 24 7.05 -15.43 -13.38
C ASN A 24 7.37 -14.08 -12.71
N SER A 25 7.99 -14.10 -11.53
CA SER A 25 8.32 -12.92 -10.71
C SER A 25 7.12 -12.13 -10.15
N HIS A 26 5.90 -12.62 -10.34
CA HIS A 26 4.68 -12.08 -9.74
C HIS A 26 4.17 -13.00 -8.64
N TYR A 27 3.39 -12.45 -7.72
CA TYR A 27 2.77 -13.20 -6.64
C TYR A 27 1.27 -13.37 -6.88
N VAL A 28 0.78 -14.59 -6.68
CA VAL A 28 -0.63 -14.95 -6.76
C VAL A 28 -1.11 -15.31 -5.36
N PHE A 29 -2.21 -14.68 -4.94
CA PHE A 29 -2.82 -14.85 -3.62
C PHE A 29 -4.08 -15.72 -3.82
N LYS A 30 -4.30 -16.75 -2.99
CA LYS A 30 -5.43 -17.70 -3.15
C LYS A 30 -6.80 -17.02 -3.18
N LYS A 31 -7.06 -16.12 -2.21
CA LYS A 31 -8.35 -15.46 -1.97
C LYS A 31 -8.14 -13.96 -1.79
N SER A 32 -9.14 -13.19 -2.20
CA SER A 32 -9.24 -11.73 -1.95
C SER A 32 -8.14 -10.88 -2.59
N ASP A 33 -7.61 -11.30 -3.74
CA ASP A 33 -6.81 -10.43 -4.61
C ASP A 33 -7.74 -9.43 -5.32
N LEU A 34 -7.86 -8.23 -4.74
CA LEU A 34 -8.76 -7.17 -5.21
C LEU A 34 -8.07 -6.21 -6.19
N ILE A 35 -6.85 -6.51 -6.64
CA ILE A 35 -6.04 -5.55 -7.40
C ILE A 35 -6.66 -5.27 -8.76
N THR A 36 -7.15 -6.28 -9.46
CA THR A 36 -7.83 -6.10 -10.75
C THR A 36 -9.09 -5.26 -10.62
N ASP A 37 -9.83 -5.40 -9.51
CA ASP A 37 -11.02 -4.60 -9.23
C ASP A 37 -10.64 -3.12 -9.00
N ILE A 38 -9.61 -2.88 -8.17
CA ILE A 38 -9.09 -1.54 -7.90
C ILE A 38 -8.55 -0.90 -9.18
N GLU A 39 -7.79 -1.64 -10.00
CA GLU A 39 -7.28 -1.17 -11.29
C GLU A 39 -8.42 -0.77 -12.23
N SER A 40 -9.48 -1.58 -12.30
CA SER A 40 -10.66 -1.27 -13.09
C SER A 40 -11.33 0.03 -12.63
N LEU A 41 -11.47 0.22 -11.31
CA LEU A 41 -12.02 1.45 -10.73
C LEU A 41 -11.14 2.67 -11.04
N CYS A 42 -9.83 2.54 -10.97
CA CYS A 42 -8.90 3.60 -11.36
C CYS A 42 -9.05 3.98 -12.85
N ILE A 43 -9.21 2.99 -13.75
CA ILE A 43 -9.49 3.25 -15.17
C ILE A 43 -10.81 4.00 -15.34
N GLN A 44 -11.85 3.62 -14.60
CA GLN A 44 -13.13 4.32 -14.62
C GLN A 44 -13.00 5.77 -14.13
N LEU A 45 -12.19 6.03 -13.10
CA LEU A 45 -11.91 7.38 -12.61
C LEU A 45 -11.20 8.24 -13.66
N HIS A 46 -10.22 7.69 -14.39
CA HIS A 46 -9.58 8.41 -15.49
C HIS A 46 -10.59 8.82 -16.56
N ASN A 47 -11.47 7.90 -16.95
CA ASN A 47 -12.51 8.17 -17.95
C ASN A 47 -13.52 9.23 -17.45
N TYR A 48 -13.94 9.12 -16.18
CA TYR A 48 -14.86 10.08 -15.56
C TYR A 48 -14.31 11.50 -15.57
N ILE A 49 -13.03 11.69 -15.19
CA ILE A 49 -12.41 13.01 -15.20
C ILE A 49 -12.16 13.52 -16.63
N ALA A 50 -11.80 12.63 -17.56
CA ALA A 50 -11.68 13.01 -18.98
C ALA A 50 -13.01 13.56 -19.53
N ASP A 51 -14.12 12.88 -19.24
CA ASP A 51 -15.46 13.29 -19.67
C ASP A 51 -15.87 14.63 -19.05
N LYS A 52 -15.56 14.84 -17.76
CA LYS A 52 -15.83 16.09 -17.03
C LYS A 52 -15.06 17.29 -17.57
N LEU A 53 -13.77 17.12 -17.90
CA LEU A 53 -12.88 18.24 -18.22
C LEU A 53 -12.85 18.57 -19.72
N ILE A 54 -12.83 17.54 -20.58
CA ILE A 54 -12.47 17.68 -22.01
C ILE A 54 -13.70 17.50 -22.94
N SER A 55 -14.79 16.88 -22.45
CA SER A 55 -16.07 16.63 -23.15
C SER A 55 -16.03 15.52 -24.24
N SER A 56 -16.62 14.36 -23.92
CA SER A 56 -16.99 13.17 -24.73
C SER A 56 -15.90 12.20 -25.24
N SER A 57 -16.10 10.92 -24.90
CA SER A 57 -15.14 9.79 -24.92
C SER A 57 -14.81 9.14 -26.27
N GLN A 58 -15.22 9.69 -27.42
CA GLN A 58 -14.89 9.10 -28.74
C GLN A 58 -14.13 10.01 -29.71
N LYS A 59 -14.33 11.33 -29.69
CA LYS A 59 -13.52 12.27 -30.51
C LYS A 59 -12.18 12.64 -29.86
N ASN A 60 -12.00 12.34 -28.57
CA ASN A 60 -10.86 12.83 -27.78
C ASN A 60 -9.65 11.90 -27.75
N TYR A 61 -9.78 10.57 -27.88
CA TYR A 61 -8.61 9.68 -27.84
C TYR A 61 -7.61 9.95 -28.99
N SER A 62 -8.09 10.33 -30.18
CA SER A 62 -7.21 10.78 -31.26
C SER A 62 -6.50 12.10 -30.92
N MET A 63 -7.17 13.04 -30.26
CA MET A 63 -6.56 14.29 -29.81
C MET A 63 -5.54 14.05 -28.69
N LEU A 64 -5.86 13.22 -27.69
CA LEU A 64 -4.97 12.82 -26.60
C LEU A 64 -3.72 12.10 -27.12
N SER A 65 -3.85 11.26 -28.16
CA SER A 65 -2.71 10.57 -28.80
C SER A 65 -1.72 11.52 -29.50
N SER A 66 -2.16 12.74 -29.82
CA SER A 66 -1.33 13.77 -30.47
C SER A 66 -0.72 14.77 -29.49
N VAL A 67 -0.96 14.61 -28.18
CA VAL A 67 -0.45 15.54 -27.16
C VAL A 67 1.06 15.36 -27.01
N PRO A 68 1.85 16.45 -27.10
CA PRO A 68 3.28 16.40 -26.84
C PRO A 68 3.62 15.77 -25.49
N LEU A 69 4.63 14.89 -25.46
CA LEU A 69 5.03 14.16 -24.25
C LEU A 69 5.36 15.06 -23.06
N TRP A 70 5.87 16.28 -23.29
CA TRP A 70 6.18 17.20 -22.19
C TRP A 70 4.95 17.66 -21.42
N ILE A 71 3.76 17.69 -22.05
CA ILE A 71 2.48 18.01 -21.38
C ILE A 71 2.03 16.82 -20.53
N VAL A 72 2.22 15.60 -21.05
CA VAL A 72 1.76 14.36 -20.40
C VAL A 72 2.65 13.94 -19.23
N LYS A 73 3.97 14.12 -19.39
CA LYS A 73 4.99 13.47 -18.54
C LYS A 73 6.02 14.45 -17.95
N GLY A 74 6.04 15.71 -18.38
CA GLY A 74 7.01 16.70 -17.93
C GLY A 74 6.92 16.90 -16.41
N GLY A 75 8.04 16.70 -15.70
CA GLY A 75 8.07 16.80 -14.23
C GLY A 75 7.39 15.64 -13.48
N MET A 76 6.79 14.68 -14.17
CA MET A 76 6.11 13.51 -13.56
C MET A 76 6.94 12.23 -13.64
N CYS A 77 7.75 12.08 -14.69
CA CYS A 77 8.62 10.92 -14.85
C CYS A 77 9.94 11.26 -15.54
N SER A 78 10.88 10.33 -15.46
CA SER A 78 12.26 10.50 -15.97
C SER A 78 12.38 10.41 -17.50
N GLU A 79 11.32 10.05 -18.22
CA GLU A 79 11.35 9.92 -19.69
C GLU A 79 11.48 11.28 -20.40
N VAL A 80 10.97 12.36 -19.79
CA VAL A 80 11.03 13.70 -20.36
C VAL A 80 12.08 14.52 -19.62
N LYS A 81 13.21 14.77 -20.28
CA LYS A 81 14.29 15.62 -19.77
C LYS A 81 13.95 17.09 -20.00
N ILE A 82 13.10 17.67 -19.16
CA ILE A 82 12.75 19.09 -19.17
C ILE A 82 13.11 19.72 -17.82
N SER A 83 13.72 20.91 -17.85
CA SER A 83 13.97 21.70 -16.64
C SER A 83 12.66 22.31 -16.12
N LYS A 84 12.62 22.68 -14.84
CA LYS A 84 11.47 23.40 -14.28
C LYS A 84 11.28 24.74 -15.01
N GLU A 85 12.37 25.44 -15.27
CA GLU A 85 12.38 26.76 -15.89
C GLU A 85 11.84 26.71 -17.33
N ASP A 86 12.18 25.66 -18.09
CA ASP A 86 11.68 25.51 -19.46
C ASP A 86 10.23 25.03 -19.50
N TYR A 87 9.83 24.17 -18.55
CA TYR A 87 8.43 23.79 -18.40
C TYR A 87 7.54 25.02 -18.11
N GLU A 88 7.94 25.85 -17.15
CA GLU A 88 7.24 27.09 -16.83
C GLU A 88 7.16 28.04 -18.04
N LYS A 89 8.25 28.20 -18.81
CA LYS A 89 8.23 28.99 -20.06
C LYS A 89 7.21 28.44 -21.05
N PHE A 90 7.13 27.13 -21.25
CA PHE A 90 6.19 26.52 -22.20
C PHE A 90 4.73 26.65 -21.75
N VAL A 91 4.44 26.44 -20.47
CA VAL A 91 3.10 26.66 -19.90
C VAL A 91 2.70 28.13 -20.03
N ASN A 92 3.59 29.06 -19.69
CA ASN A 92 3.30 30.50 -19.74
C ASN A 92 2.99 31.02 -21.14
N ARG A 93 3.55 30.41 -22.20
CA ARG A 93 3.21 30.76 -23.60
C ARG A 93 1.74 30.48 -23.94
N LYS A 94 1.08 29.58 -23.21
CA LYS A 94 -0.32 29.18 -23.42
C LYS A 94 -1.21 29.49 -22.22
N LYS A 95 -0.79 30.34 -21.28
CA LYS A 95 -1.49 30.54 -19.99
C LYS A 95 -2.98 30.88 -20.11
N ASN A 96 -3.38 31.59 -21.17
CA ASN A 96 -4.76 32.02 -21.40
C ASN A 96 -5.63 30.97 -22.12
N ASP A 97 -5.06 29.83 -22.52
CA ASP A 97 -5.79 28.73 -23.16
C ASP A 97 -6.37 27.82 -22.08
N GLN A 98 -7.66 27.98 -21.81
CA GLN A 98 -8.36 27.20 -20.80
C GLN A 98 -8.40 25.70 -21.12
N ASN A 99 -8.45 25.32 -22.40
CA ASN A 99 -8.45 23.92 -22.79
C ASN A 99 -7.09 23.29 -22.53
N PHE A 100 -6.00 24.04 -22.77
CA PHE A 100 -4.66 23.63 -22.39
C PHE A 100 -4.50 23.49 -20.87
N ASN A 101 -5.01 24.44 -20.08
CA ASN A 101 -4.95 24.37 -18.61
C ASN A 101 -5.75 23.17 -18.06
N LYS A 102 -6.93 22.88 -18.63
CA LYS A 102 -7.72 21.67 -18.32
C LYS A 102 -6.95 20.38 -18.64
N LEU A 103 -6.24 20.36 -19.76
CA LEU A 103 -5.45 19.20 -20.18
C LEU A 103 -4.29 18.92 -19.21
N LEU A 104 -3.58 19.96 -18.76
CA LEU A 104 -2.53 19.82 -17.75
C LEU A 104 -3.09 19.27 -16.44
N TYR A 105 -4.17 19.86 -15.95
CA TYR A 105 -4.84 19.41 -14.73
C TYR A 105 -5.36 17.96 -14.85
N PHE A 106 -5.86 17.56 -16.02
CA PHE A 106 -6.24 16.17 -16.30
C PHE A 106 -5.06 15.20 -16.13
N TYR A 107 -3.88 15.55 -16.63
CA TYR A 107 -2.69 14.71 -16.48
C TYR A 107 -2.15 14.71 -15.05
N ASP A 108 -2.26 15.81 -14.30
CA ASP A 108 -1.94 15.83 -12.87
C ASP A 108 -2.83 14.87 -12.08
N PHE A 109 -4.15 14.92 -12.31
CA PHE A 109 -5.09 13.98 -11.70
C PHE A 109 -4.79 12.54 -12.11
N THR A 110 -4.49 12.31 -13.38
CA THR A 110 -4.12 10.99 -13.89
C THR A 110 -2.87 10.47 -13.19
N ASN A 111 -1.85 11.31 -12.99
CA ASN A 111 -0.65 10.92 -12.25
C ASN A 111 -0.94 10.61 -10.76
N LEU A 112 -1.88 11.32 -10.14
CA LEU A 112 -2.34 11.02 -8.78
C LEU A 112 -2.98 9.63 -8.68
N VAL A 113 -3.87 9.28 -9.61
CA VAL A 113 -4.50 7.95 -9.67
C VAL A 113 -3.48 6.85 -10.03
N SER A 114 -2.56 7.10 -10.95
CA SER A 114 -1.46 6.17 -11.28
C SER A 114 -0.57 5.90 -10.06
N SER A 115 -0.34 6.90 -9.22
CA SER A 115 0.41 6.73 -7.97
C SER A 115 -0.32 5.81 -6.98
N LEU A 116 -1.64 5.89 -6.90
CA LEU A 116 -2.47 4.95 -6.13
C LEU A 116 -2.34 3.52 -6.67
N GLN A 117 -2.45 3.32 -7.99
CA GLN A 117 -2.29 2.00 -8.62
C GLN A 117 -0.91 1.39 -8.34
N ASN A 118 0.16 2.18 -8.52
CA ASN A 118 1.52 1.74 -8.26
C ASN A 118 1.71 1.34 -6.78
N ALA A 119 1.14 2.10 -5.85
CA ALA A 119 1.21 1.79 -4.42
C ALA A 119 0.47 0.49 -4.07
N VAL A 120 -0.66 0.18 -4.71
CA VAL A 120 -1.40 -1.07 -4.49
C VAL A 120 -0.58 -2.26 -4.96
N THR A 121 0.01 -2.16 -6.16
CA THR A 121 0.90 -3.17 -6.73
C THR A 121 2.15 -3.36 -5.88
N LEU A 122 2.71 -2.28 -5.34
CA LEU A 122 3.87 -2.33 -4.44
C LEU A 122 3.56 -3.12 -3.16
N VAL A 123 2.41 -2.85 -2.51
CA VAL A 123 2.00 -3.61 -1.31
C VAL A 123 1.87 -5.10 -1.63
N LYS A 124 1.31 -5.45 -2.79
CA LYS A 124 1.23 -6.86 -3.23
C LYS A 124 2.61 -7.49 -3.36
N GLN A 125 3.51 -6.80 -4.08
CA GLN A 125 4.84 -7.32 -4.37
C GLN A 125 5.66 -7.50 -3.09
N LEU A 126 5.68 -6.47 -2.23
CA LEU A 126 6.39 -6.53 -0.94
C LEU A 126 5.84 -7.63 -0.04
N THR A 127 4.51 -7.80 0.01
CA THR A 127 3.89 -8.89 0.79
C THR A 127 4.33 -10.25 0.25
N GLY A 128 4.33 -10.42 -1.06
CA GLY A 128 4.80 -11.65 -1.69
C GLY A 128 6.27 -11.97 -1.43
N GLU A 129 7.15 -10.96 -1.57
CA GLU A 129 8.58 -11.09 -1.24
C GLU A 129 8.79 -11.42 0.24
N PHE A 130 8.04 -10.78 1.14
CA PHE A 130 8.10 -11.08 2.57
C PHE A 130 7.79 -12.55 2.84
N TYR A 131 6.70 -13.09 2.31
CA TYR A 131 6.35 -14.49 2.55
C TYR A 131 7.33 -15.47 1.91
N LYS A 132 7.88 -15.12 0.73
CA LYS A 132 8.95 -15.90 0.12
C LYS A 132 10.17 -15.96 1.04
N GLU A 133 10.74 -14.82 1.40
CA GLU A 133 11.93 -14.76 2.27
C GLU A 133 11.67 -15.41 3.63
N PHE A 134 10.50 -15.17 4.22
CA PHE A 134 10.10 -15.75 5.50
C PHE A 134 10.02 -17.28 5.47
N ASN A 135 9.51 -17.84 4.38
CA ASN A 135 9.40 -19.29 4.22
C ASN A 135 10.75 -19.93 3.87
N GLU A 136 11.55 -19.25 3.04
CA GLU A 136 12.86 -19.73 2.56
C GLU A 136 14.02 -19.45 3.52
N ILE A 137 13.80 -18.70 4.60
CA ILE A 137 14.85 -18.45 5.59
C ILE A 137 15.35 -19.78 6.16
N ASP A 138 16.64 -20.05 5.92
CA ASP A 138 17.35 -21.25 6.35
C ASP A 138 17.95 -21.05 7.73
N PHE A 139 17.98 -22.14 8.49
CA PHE A 139 18.50 -22.16 9.85
C PHE A 139 19.76 -23.00 9.91
N PRO A 140 20.86 -22.52 10.54
CA PRO A 140 22.01 -23.36 10.81
C PRO A 140 21.54 -24.57 11.63
N ASN A 141 21.95 -25.79 11.25
CA ASN A 141 21.57 -27.05 11.88
C ASN A 141 21.73 -26.98 13.42
N ILE A 142 20.65 -26.64 14.12
CA ILE A 142 20.60 -26.71 15.57
C ILE A 142 20.75 -28.19 15.91
N LYS A 143 21.78 -28.52 16.70
CA LYS A 143 22.19 -29.90 16.96
C LYS A 143 21.01 -30.69 17.55
N LYS A 144 20.76 -31.87 16.95
CA LYS A 144 19.69 -32.87 17.16
C LYS A 144 19.48 -33.44 18.58
N ASN A 145 19.96 -32.80 19.64
CA ASN A 145 19.76 -33.26 21.03
C ASN A 145 18.69 -32.42 21.75
N ILE A 146 17.54 -32.24 21.10
CA ILE A 146 16.42 -31.43 21.61
C ILE A 146 15.32 -32.38 22.10
N CYS A 147 14.97 -32.26 23.39
CA CYS A 147 13.90 -33.02 24.04
C CYS A 147 12.68 -32.11 24.21
N ARG A 148 11.51 -32.55 23.71
CA ARG A 148 10.15 -32.01 23.97
C ARG A 148 9.95 -30.49 23.75
N SER A 149 9.29 -30.15 22.64
CA SER A 149 8.59 -28.86 22.41
C SER A 149 9.38 -27.62 22.82
N ASP A 150 10.39 -27.26 22.02
CA ASP A 150 11.24 -26.10 22.26
C ASP A 150 10.90 -24.94 21.30
N ILE A 151 10.98 -23.72 21.83
CA ILE A 151 10.86 -22.46 21.09
C ILE A 151 12.25 -21.83 21.06
N GLU A 152 12.77 -21.56 19.87
CA GLU A 152 13.98 -20.74 19.73
C GLU A 152 13.78 -19.61 18.71
N TYR A 153 14.80 -18.77 18.52
CA TYR A 153 14.74 -17.65 17.58
C TYR A 153 16.08 -17.43 16.88
N ILE A 154 16.03 -16.85 15.69
CA ILE A 154 17.19 -16.26 15.01
C ILE A 154 17.09 -14.74 14.97
N SER A 155 18.25 -14.10 14.86
CA SER A 155 18.42 -12.68 14.58
C SER A 155 19.63 -12.49 13.65
N GLY A 156 19.88 -11.27 13.20
CA GLY A 156 20.99 -10.94 12.29
C GLY A 156 20.53 -10.59 10.89
N SER A 157 21.46 -10.60 9.91
CA SER A 157 21.22 -10.04 8.57
C SER A 157 20.00 -10.59 7.84
N PRO A 158 19.73 -11.92 7.80
CA PRO A 158 18.53 -12.44 7.15
C PRO A 158 17.23 -11.89 7.77
N VAL A 159 17.20 -11.73 9.09
CA VAL A 159 16.05 -11.21 9.82
C VAL A 159 15.91 -9.69 9.64
N ILE A 160 17.03 -8.95 9.54
CA ILE A 160 17.02 -7.51 9.26
C ILE A 160 16.42 -7.23 7.88
N ASN A 161 16.77 -8.02 6.87
CA ASN A 161 16.19 -7.89 5.52
C ASN A 161 14.67 -8.11 5.56
N LEU A 162 14.25 -9.16 6.27
CA LEU A 162 12.83 -9.48 6.43
C LEU A 162 12.05 -8.35 7.11
N PHE A 163 12.60 -7.77 8.19
CA PHE A 163 11.98 -6.62 8.85
C PHE A 163 12.01 -5.36 7.98
N SER A 164 12.98 -5.20 7.09
CA SER A 164 12.99 -4.09 6.12
C SER A 164 11.84 -4.22 5.13
N LEU A 165 11.53 -5.43 4.66
CA LEU A 165 10.33 -5.68 3.85
C LEU A 165 9.05 -5.34 4.63
N LEU A 166 8.92 -5.83 5.87
CA LEU A 166 7.78 -5.52 6.73
C LEU A 166 7.60 -4.02 6.95
N ASN A 167 8.68 -3.30 7.26
CA ASN A 167 8.62 -1.85 7.44
C ASN A 167 8.10 -1.15 6.18
N ASN A 168 8.61 -1.55 5.00
CA ASN A 168 8.16 -1.01 3.72
C ASN A 168 6.70 -1.34 3.42
N ILE A 169 6.22 -2.53 3.81
CA ILE A 169 4.79 -2.90 3.67
C ILE A 169 3.93 -1.93 4.48
N PHE A 170 4.22 -1.72 5.77
CA PHE A 170 3.43 -0.81 6.62
C PHE A 170 3.49 0.66 6.18
N ILE A 171 4.66 1.14 5.74
CA ILE A 171 4.81 2.48 5.17
C ILE A 171 3.95 2.62 3.91
N SER A 172 4.00 1.63 3.01
CA SER A 172 3.25 1.64 1.75
C SER A 172 1.74 1.53 1.98
N MET A 173 1.29 0.70 2.93
CA MET A 173 -0.11 0.60 3.33
C MET A 173 -0.65 1.93 3.87
N TYR A 174 0.12 2.65 4.69
CA TYR A 174 -0.29 3.99 5.12
C TYR A 174 -0.30 4.99 3.96
N GLY A 175 0.69 4.91 3.05
CA GLY A 175 0.71 5.73 1.83
C GLY A 175 -0.53 5.53 0.96
N LEU A 176 -1.07 4.31 0.90
CA LEU A 176 -2.34 4.04 0.21
C LEU A 176 -3.51 4.82 0.81
N LEU A 177 -3.56 4.96 2.15
CA LEU A 177 -4.58 5.78 2.80
C LEU A 177 -4.47 7.24 2.35
N ASP A 178 -3.25 7.79 2.29
CA ASP A 178 -3.01 9.16 1.84
C ASP A 178 -3.41 9.36 0.37
N TYR A 179 -2.98 8.49 -0.55
CA TYR A 179 -3.33 8.60 -1.97
C TYR A 179 -4.83 8.45 -2.20
N THR A 180 -5.47 7.47 -1.55
CA THR A 180 -6.93 7.27 -1.66
C THR A 180 -7.69 8.49 -1.14
N THR A 181 -7.25 9.10 -0.03
CA THR A 181 -7.83 10.34 0.51
C THR A 181 -7.72 11.49 -0.48
N LYS A 182 -6.55 11.65 -1.11
CA LYS A 182 -6.31 12.70 -2.10
C LYS A 182 -7.20 12.54 -3.33
N VAL A 183 -7.28 11.33 -3.88
CA VAL A 183 -8.16 11.03 -5.03
C VAL A 183 -9.63 11.31 -4.66
N PHE A 184 -10.09 10.79 -3.51
CA PHE A 184 -11.46 11.00 -3.03
C PHE A 184 -11.83 12.49 -2.94
N TYR A 185 -10.92 13.28 -2.37
CA TYR A 185 -11.11 14.71 -2.20
C TYR A 185 -11.10 15.45 -3.54
N GLU A 186 -10.17 15.11 -4.44
CA GLU A 186 -10.05 15.77 -5.74
C GLU A 186 -11.28 15.55 -6.62
N VAL A 187 -11.82 14.32 -6.65
CA VAL A 187 -13.03 13.98 -7.42
C VAL A 187 -14.25 14.80 -7.00
N ARG A 188 -14.38 15.10 -5.70
CA ARG A 188 -15.47 15.94 -5.16
C ARG A 188 -15.26 17.42 -5.38
N ASN A 189 -14.01 17.84 -5.49
CA ASN A 189 -13.62 19.25 -5.52
C ASN A 189 -12.91 19.63 -6.82
N ILE A 190 -13.28 19.01 -7.94
CA ILE A 190 -12.69 19.29 -9.26
C ILE A 190 -12.67 20.80 -9.50
N GLU A 191 -11.55 21.32 -10.02
CA GLU A 191 -11.46 22.72 -10.37
C GLU A 191 -12.45 23.08 -11.47
N ASN A 192 -13.12 24.23 -11.34
CA ASN A 192 -14.08 24.73 -12.31
C ASN A 192 -13.54 25.97 -13.05
N ASN A 193 -12.52 26.62 -12.51
CA ASN A 193 -11.88 27.79 -13.09
C ASN A 193 -10.50 27.45 -13.66
N PHE A 194 -10.41 27.48 -14.99
CA PHE A 194 -9.18 27.19 -15.74
C PHE A 194 -8.62 28.41 -16.48
N ILE A 195 -8.93 29.62 -16.00
CA ILE A 195 -8.29 30.85 -16.52
C ILE A 195 -6.76 30.74 -16.43
N ASN A 196 -6.26 30.11 -15.37
CA ASN A 196 -4.86 29.71 -15.22
C ASN A 196 -4.79 28.20 -14.97
N TYR A 197 -3.60 27.62 -15.15
CA TYR A 197 -3.29 26.24 -14.75
C TYR A 197 -3.34 26.12 -13.22
N PRO A 198 -4.30 25.37 -12.64
CA PRO A 198 -4.50 25.30 -11.20
C PRO A 198 -3.72 24.15 -10.56
N ASN A 199 -3.38 24.29 -9.28
CA ASN A 199 -2.90 23.15 -8.48
C ASN A 199 -4.06 22.20 -8.16
N LEU A 200 -3.74 20.90 -7.98
CA LEU A 200 -4.69 19.94 -7.38
C LEU A 200 -5.12 20.41 -5.98
N LYS A 201 -6.42 20.40 -5.71
CA LYS A 201 -6.96 20.84 -4.41
C LYS A 201 -6.62 19.87 -3.28
N SER A 202 -6.31 18.63 -3.61
CA SER A 202 -5.89 17.56 -2.70
C SER A 202 -4.40 17.60 -2.32
N SER A 203 -3.60 18.52 -2.88
CA SER A 203 -2.14 18.59 -2.66
C SER A 203 -1.73 18.61 -1.18
N SER A 204 -2.49 19.28 -0.32
CA SER A 204 -2.28 19.38 1.13
C SER A 204 -3.21 18.50 1.97
N VAL A 205 -4.01 17.64 1.34
CA VAL A 205 -4.95 16.74 2.01
C VAL A 205 -4.25 15.42 2.32
N TYR A 206 -4.33 14.99 3.58
CA TYR A 206 -3.72 13.76 4.08
C TYR A 206 -4.72 12.97 4.89
N PHE A 207 -4.54 11.65 4.92
CA PHE A 207 -5.40 10.75 5.67
C PHE A 207 -5.51 11.16 7.14
N LYS A 208 -4.40 11.53 7.79
CA LYS A 208 -4.41 11.94 9.20
C LYS A 208 -5.42 13.04 9.54
N ASN A 209 -5.80 13.88 8.57
CA ASN A 209 -6.71 15.00 8.77
C ASN A 209 -8.01 14.84 7.94
N TRP A 210 -8.36 13.61 7.52
CA TRP A 210 -9.47 13.36 6.60
C TRP A 210 -10.82 13.89 7.14
N GLU A 211 -11.03 13.86 8.46
CA GLU A 211 -12.26 14.31 9.13
C GLU A 211 -12.60 15.77 8.86
N LYS A 212 -11.61 16.60 8.54
CA LYS A 212 -11.81 18.03 8.21
C LYS A 212 -12.41 18.23 6.82
N HIS A 213 -12.38 17.20 5.99
CA HIS A 213 -12.62 17.30 4.55
C HIS A 213 -13.75 16.41 4.04
N ILE A 214 -14.23 15.45 4.85
CA ILE A 214 -15.15 14.39 4.42
C ILE A 214 -16.31 14.26 5.40
N ASN A 215 -17.52 14.08 4.87
CA ASN A 215 -18.74 13.94 5.67
C ASN A 215 -18.81 12.55 6.31
N SER A 216 -19.23 12.48 7.58
CA SER A 216 -19.37 11.23 8.34
C SER A 216 -20.31 10.20 7.68
N LEU A 217 -21.31 10.65 6.91
CA LEU A 217 -22.24 9.76 6.20
C LEU A 217 -21.58 8.93 5.09
N GLU A 218 -20.45 9.40 4.54
CA GLU A 218 -19.75 8.72 3.44
C GLU A 218 -18.78 7.63 3.94
N THR A 219 -18.54 7.57 5.25
CA THR A 219 -17.44 6.81 5.86
C THR A 219 -17.68 5.30 5.90
N LYS A 220 -18.93 4.83 6.05
CA LYS A 220 -19.24 3.42 6.30
C LYS A 220 -18.59 2.47 5.29
N GLY A 221 -17.78 1.50 5.75
CA GLY A 221 -17.08 0.53 4.91
C GLY A 221 -15.92 1.07 4.08
N THR A 222 -15.57 2.35 4.20
CA THR A 222 -14.46 3.00 3.48
C THR A 222 -13.19 3.04 4.33
N ILE A 223 -12.13 3.68 3.81
CA ILE A 223 -10.93 3.97 4.60
C ILE A 223 -11.17 5.03 5.71
N PHE A 224 -12.28 5.75 5.67
CA PHE A 224 -12.62 6.82 6.61
C PHE A 224 -13.46 6.32 7.80
N GLU A 225 -13.87 5.05 7.80
CA GLU A 225 -14.54 4.47 8.97
C GLU A 225 -13.51 4.09 10.03
N SER A 226 -13.86 4.30 11.31
CA SER A 226 -13.07 3.79 12.43
C SER A 226 -12.92 2.27 12.31
N SER A 227 -11.68 1.81 12.15
CA SER A 227 -11.33 0.41 12.02
C SER A 227 -10.08 0.11 12.83
N GLU A 228 -10.13 -0.97 13.60
CA GLU A 228 -8.97 -1.48 14.32
C GLU A 228 -7.80 -1.79 13.36
N ILE A 229 -8.08 -2.31 12.17
CA ILE A 229 -7.06 -2.61 11.16
C ILE A 229 -6.34 -1.34 10.70
N ILE A 230 -7.08 -0.26 10.40
CA ILE A 230 -6.47 1.03 10.03
C ILE A 230 -5.64 1.59 11.18
N GLN A 231 -6.12 1.43 12.42
CA GLN A 231 -5.39 1.85 13.61
C GLN A 231 -4.10 1.04 13.81
N ILE A 232 -4.12 -0.28 13.60
CA ILE A 232 -2.92 -1.13 13.63
C ILE A 232 -1.89 -0.66 12.60
N ILE A 233 -2.32 -0.47 11.34
CA ILE A 233 -1.46 0.01 10.24
C ILE A 233 -0.84 1.36 10.62
N THR A 234 -1.66 2.28 11.11
CA THR A 234 -1.22 3.63 11.51
C THR A 234 -0.24 3.58 12.68
N SER A 235 -0.54 2.79 13.71
CA SER A 235 0.29 2.65 14.91
C SER A 235 1.65 2.05 14.57
N ILE A 236 1.69 0.95 13.80
CA ILE A 236 2.95 0.31 13.40
C ILE A 236 3.76 1.26 12.51
N ARG A 237 3.14 1.90 11.52
CA ARG A 237 3.82 2.90 10.68
C ARG A 237 4.40 4.05 11.50
N ASN A 238 3.69 4.54 12.51
CA ASN A 238 4.20 5.59 13.39
C ASN A 238 5.39 5.13 14.22
N GLU A 239 5.37 3.89 14.72
CA GLU A 239 6.53 3.31 15.41
C GLU A 239 7.72 3.17 14.46
N ILE A 240 7.53 2.73 13.21
CA ILE A 240 8.60 2.67 12.20
C ILE A 240 9.20 4.04 11.93
N VAL A 241 8.38 5.08 11.74
CA VAL A 241 8.88 6.43 11.43
C VAL A 241 9.61 7.05 12.62
N ASN A 242 9.13 6.82 13.84
CA ASN A 242 9.70 7.43 15.04
C ASN A 242 10.89 6.64 15.61
N ASN A 243 10.89 5.31 15.45
CA ASN A 243 11.85 4.39 16.08
C ASN A 243 12.62 3.52 15.07
N ILE A 244 12.57 3.84 13.77
CA ILE A 244 13.22 3.15 12.63
C ILE A 244 12.59 1.77 12.32
N SER A 245 12.06 1.08 13.33
CA SER A 245 11.45 -0.24 13.24
C SER A 245 10.38 -0.39 14.33
N PHE A 246 9.38 -1.23 14.09
CA PHE A 246 8.39 -1.62 15.12
C PHE A 246 8.91 -2.72 16.07
N SER A 247 10.15 -3.17 15.88
CA SER A 247 10.84 -4.08 16.81
C SER A 247 12.26 -3.59 17.08
N THR A 248 12.61 -3.46 18.36
CA THR A 248 13.96 -3.07 18.83
C THR A 248 14.99 -4.17 18.65
N ALA A 249 14.54 -5.43 18.60
CA ALA A 249 15.39 -6.59 18.35
C ALA A 249 14.65 -7.52 17.40
N PRO A 250 14.82 -7.34 16.07
CA PRO A 250 14.23 -8.20 15.06
C PRO A 250 14.51 -9.68 15.32
N LYS A 251 13.45 -10.48 15.40
CA LYS A 251 13.52 -11.91 15.67
C LYS A 251 12.50 -12.66 14.84
N VAL A 252 12.90 -13.83 14.36
CA VAL A 252 12.00 -14.86 13.83
C VAL A 252 12.08 -16.03 14.80
N PHE A 253 10.93 -16.38 15.37
CA PHE A 253 10.77 -17.51 16.28
C PHE A 253 10.43 -18.77 15.48
N PHE A 254 10.71 -19.92 16.06
CA PHE A 254 10.33 -21.21 15.51
C PHE A 254 10.03 -22.21 16.63
N SER A 255 9.13 -23.14 16.31
CA SER A 255 8.72 -24.20 17.23
C SER A 255 8.99 -25.57 16.62
N TYR A 256 9.58 -26.45 17.44
CA TYR A 256 9.82 -27.85 17.08
C TYR A 256 8.95 -28.78 17.92
N GLU A 257 8.33 -29.76 17.27
CA GLU A 257 7.73 -30.91 17.94
C GLU A 257 8.31 -32.19 17.35
N ASN A 258 8.75 -33.12 18.21
CA ASN A 258 9.34 -34.39 17.78
C ASN A 258 10.46 -34.25 16.71
N ASN A 259 11.34 -33.25 16.87
CA ASN A 259 12.41 -32.90 15.93
C ASN A 259 11.93 -32.48 14.52
N GLN A 260 10.67 -32.09 14.39
CA GLN A 260 10.11 -31.51 13.17
C GLN A 260 9.77 -30.05 13.41
N LEU A 261 10.18 -29.18 12.47
CA LEU A 261 9.78 -27.78 12.47
C LEU A 261 8.28 -27.72 12.20
N ILE A 262 7.51 -27.15 13.12
CA ILE A 262 6.05 -27.04 13.01
C ILE A 262 5.64 -25.65 12.52
N GLU A 263 6.37 -24.61 12.94
CA GLU A 263 6.10 -23.24 12.52
C GLU A 263 7.31 -22.32 12.68
N LYS A 264 7.28 -21.25 11.88
CA LYS A 264 8.05 -20.02 12.07
C LYS A 264 7.04 -18.89 12.32
N TYR A 265 7.41 -17.90 13.12
CA TYR A 265 6.56 -16.73 13.34
C TYR A 265 7.34 -15.49 13.77
N ILE A 266 6.72 -14.33 13.57
CA ILE A 266 7.18 -13.03 14.06
C ILE A 266 6.13 -12.49 15.01
N LEU A 267 6.54 -12.06 16.19
CA LEU A 267 5.61 -11.50 17.16
C LEU A 267 5.37 -10.01 16.90
N LEU A 268 4.09 -9.62 16.96
CA LEU A 268 3.66 -8.24 17.09
C LEU A 268 3.47 -7.89 18.57
N PRO A 269 3.76 -6.64 18.98
CA PRO A 269 3.42 -6.19 20.31
C PRO A 269 1.90 -6.22 20.53
N ASP A 270 1.49 -6.30 21.79
CA ASP A 270 0.07 -6.31 22.17
C ASP A 270 -0.58 -4.96 21.81
N PHE A 271 -1.80 -5.03 21.28
CA PHE A 271 -2.60 -3.85 20.93
C PHE A 271 -3.79 -3.69 21.88
N ASN A 272 -4.23 -2.45 22.07
CA ASN A 272 -5.52 -2.10 22.66
C ASN A 272 -6.25 -1.19 21.67
N ASN A 273 -7.33 -1.69 21.06
CA ASN A 273 -8.06 -1.01 19.98
C ASN A 273 -7.07 -0.42 18.94
N GLY A 274 -6.28 -1.31 18.33
CA GLY A 274 -5.28 -0.94 17.31
C GLY A 274 -4.12 -0.03 17.74
N THR A 275 -4.02 0.36 19.02
CA THR A 275 -2.88 1.14 19.55
C THR A 275 -1.93 0.25 20.34
N VAL A 276 -0.62 0.41 20.15
CA VAL A 276 0.40 -0.38 20.87
C VAL A 276 0.26 -0.16 22.38
N LYS A 277 0.12 -1.24 23.15
CA LYS A 277 0.07 -1.16 24.62
C LYS A 277 1.41 -0.69 25.17
N PHE A 278 1.37 0.26 26.09
CA PHE A 278 2.57 0.75 26.74
C PHE A 278 2.38 1.01 28.23
N TYR A 279 3.48 0.94 28.96
CA TYR A 279 3.59 1.40 30.33
C TYR A 279 4.83 2.27 30.45
N LYS A 280 4.63 3.59 30.61
CA LYS A 280 5.69 4.60 30.56
C LYS A 280 6.52 4.43 29.27
N ASN A 281 7.79 4.06 29.39
CA ASN A 281 8.71 3.90 28.25
C ASN A 281 8.76 2.49 27.66
N ARG A 282 7.97 1.54 28.19
CA ARG A 282 7.95 0.14 27.70
C ARG A 282 6.73 -0.06 26.81
N LYS A 283 6.95 -0.47 25.55
CA LYS A 283 5.89 -0.62 24.52
C LYS A 283 5.78 -2.03 23.90
N TYR A 284 6.78 -2.88 24.13
CA TYR A 284 6.91 -4.18 23.46
C TYR A 284 6.48 -5.32 24.38
N PHE A 285 5.19 -5.37 24.71
CA PHE A 285 4.58 -6.49 25.43
C PHE A 285 4.05 -7.50 24.42
N TYR A 286 4.14 -8.80 24.72
CA TYR A 286 3.82 -9.88 23.79
C TYR A 286 2.93 -10.97 24.42
N HIS A 287 2.09 -10.59 25.38
CA HIS A 287 1.28 -11.53 26.13
C HIS A 287 0.22 -12.23 25.26
N GLN A 288 -0.31 -11.55 24.25
CA GLN A 288 -1.36 -12.07 23.38
C GLN A 288 -0.85 -13.05 22.33
N ASN A 289 0.48 -13.22 22.20
CA ASN A 289 1.10 -14.09 21.19
C ASN A 289 0.65 -13.79 19.75
N ASN A 290 0.44 -12.51 19.43
CA ASN A 290 0.00 -12.07 18.10
C ASN A 290 1.08 -12.35 17.05
N LYS A 291 0.82 -13.30 16.14
CA LYS A 291 1.74 -13.68 15.05
C LYS A 291 1.51 -12.79 13.83
N LEU A 292 2.48 -11.94 13.50
CA LEU A 292 2.41 -11.01 12.37
C LEU A 292 2.11 -11.73 11.05
N ASN A 293 2.80 -12.85 10.81
CA ASN A 293 2.67 -13.66 9.62
C ASN A 293 1.27 -14.29 9.45
N GLU A 294 0.45 -14.36 10.50
CA GLU A 294 -0.95 -14.80 10.41
C GLU A 294 -1.90 -13.61 10.20
N ILE A 295 -1.59 -12.46 10.80
CA ILE A 295 -2.44 -11.26 10.80
C ILE A 295 -2.26 -10.42 9.51
N LEU A 296 -1.03 -10.35 8.98
CA LEU A 296 -0.66 -9.50 7.85
C LEU A 296 -1.56 -9.66 6.61
N PRO A 297 -1.94 -10.86 6.16
CA PRO A 297 -2.83 -11.02 5.00
C PRO A 297 -4.19 -10.39 5.25
N GLY A 298 -4.73 -10.52 6.47
CA GLY A 298 -5.98 -9.89 6.87
C GLY A 298 -5.88 -8.37 6.81
N LEU A 299 -4.78 -7.78 7.28
CA LEU A 299 -4.53 -6.34 7.19
C LEU A 299 -4.53 -5.85 5.74
N VAL A 300 -3.80 -6.55 4.86
CA VAL A 300 -3.66 -6.20 3.43
C VAL A 300 -5.01 -6.31 2.71
N VAL A 301 -5.71 -7.42 2.90
CA VAL A 301 -7.00 -7.68 2.25
C VAL A 301 -8.08 -6.71 2.72
N GLU A 302 -8.19 -6.45 4.02
CA GLU A 302 -9.17 -5.48 4.53
C GLU A 302 -8.86 -4.06 4.03
N LEU A 303 -7.58 -3.67 3.99
CA LEU A 303 -7.19 -2.38 3.43
C LEU A 303 -7.60 -2.27 1.97
N TRP A 304 -7.33 -3.27 1.14
CA TRP A 304 -7.76 -3.27 -0.27
C TRP A 304 -9.27 -3.23 -0.41
N GLN A 305 -10.02 -3.95 0.41
CA GLN A 305 -11.48 -3.90 0.41
C GLN A 305 -11.99 -2.49 0.74
N ARG A 306 -11.41 -1.83 1.74
CA ARG A 306 -11.77 -0.45 2.10
C ARG A 306 -11.40 0.54 1.02
N ILE A 307 -10.25 0.39 0.37
CA ILE A 307 -9.85 1.22 -0.79
C ILE A 307 -10.85 1.05 -1.93
N LYS A 308 -11.15 -0.19 -2.30
CA LYS A 308 -12.16 -0.53 -3.31
C LYS A 308 -13.50 0.14 -2.99
N ASN A 309 -14.03 -0.07 -1.79
CA ASN A 309 -15.29 0.54 -1.34
C ASN A 309 -15.23 2.08 -1.36
N THR A 310 -14.06 2.68 -1.13
CA THR A 310 -13.90 4.14 -1.18
C THR A 310 -13.97 4.64 -2.61
N LEU A 311 -13.30 3.95 -3.54
CA LEU A 311 -13.29 4.26 -4.97
C LEU A 311 -14.67 4.06 -5.60
N GLU A 312 -15.43 3.03 -5.19
CA GLU A 312 -16.80 2.77 -5.66
C GLU A 312 -17.80 3.87 -5.26
N LYS A 313 -17.49 4.67 -4.22
CA LYS A 313 -18.33 5.79 -3.75
C LYS A 313 -17.92 7.15 -4.33
N MET A 314 -17.00 7.18 -5.29
CA MET A 314 -16.50 8.43 -5.88
C MET A 314 -17.39 8.98 -6.99
#